data_AF-A0AB38GEK6-F1
#
_entry.id   AF-A0AB38GEK6-F1
#
_cell.length_a   1.000
_cell.length_b   1.000
_cell.length_c   1.000
_cell.angle_alpha   90.00
_cell.angle_beta   90.00
_cell.angle_gamma   90.00
#
_symmetry.space_group_name_H-M   'P 1'
#
loop_
_entity.id
_entity.type
_entity.pdbx_description
1 polymer ?
#
loop_
_entity_poly.entity_id
_entity_poly.type
_entity_poly.pdbx_seq_one_letter_code
_entity_poly.pdbx_strand_id
1 'polypeptide(L)'
;MAHPENHTHYVDKDFQYICLLAKINTLINDLVSNNKDKIYNFENFKQVLNIGLNTNEFENIDDLDFLTVIQKIDDIYGEPKQNQYDNLKQLIIRNILDKLSNK
;
A
#
# COMPACT_ATOMS: atom_id res chain seq x y z
N MET A 1 -18.09 23.07 12.75
CA MET A 1 -17.32 23.24 11.50
C MET A 1 -16.07 22.40 11.63
N ALA A 2 -15.87 21.39 10.78
CA ALA A 2 -14.92 20.30 11.03
C ALA A 2 -13.44 20.64 10.77
N HIS A 3 -13.10 21.85 10.34
CA HIS A 3 -11.73 22.38 10.45
C HIS A 3 -11.73 23.93 10.36
N PRO A 4 -11.16 24.66 11.33
CA PRO A 4 -11.14 26.13 11.32
C PRO A 4 -10.15 26.78 10.34
N GLU A 5 -9.25 25.98 9.73
CA GLU A 5 -8.01 26.49 9.09
C GLU A 5 -7.89 26.18 7.58
N ASN A 6 -8.94 25.69 6.90
CA ASN A 6 -8.99 25.50 5.43
C ASN A 6 -7.79 24.78 4.74
N HIS A 7 -6.98 24.00 5.47
CA HIS A 7 -5.88 23.21 4.90
C HIS A 7 -6.30 21.86 4.29
N THR A 8 -7.57 21.69 3.93
CA THR A 8 -8.13 20.45 3.33
C THR A 8 -7.51 20.04 2.00
N HIS A 9 -6.60 20.84 1.44
CA HIS A 9 -5.89 20.56 0.18
C HIS A 9 -4.49 19.97 0.38
N TYR A 10 -3.96 19.92 1.61
CA TYR A 10 -2.62 19.37 1.85
C TYR A 10 -2.68 17.85 1.98
N VAL A 11 -2.08 17.15 1.02
CA VAL A 11 -1.88 15.69 1.09
C VAL A 11 -0.53 15.44 1.75
N ASP A 12 -0.56 14.93 2.98
CA ASP A 12 0.62 14.40 3.66
C ASP A 12 1.04 13.11 2.93
N LYS A 13 2.13 13.19 2.16
CA LYS A 13 2.65 12.08 1.37
C LYS A 13 3.13 10.92 2.23
N ASP A 14 3.70 11.22 3.40
CA ASP A 14 4.20 10.19 4.31
C ASP A 14 3.02 9.42 4.90
N PHE A 15 1.95 10.12 5.29
CA PHE A 15 0.73 9.47 5.75
C PHE A 15 0.03 8.68 4.62
N GLN A 16 -0.04 9.23 3.40
CA GLN A 16 -0.60 8.53 2.24
C GLN A 16 0.14 7.20 1.97
N TYR A 17 1.47 7.23 2.05
CA TYR A 17 2.31 6.04 1.92
C TYR A 17 1.97 4.98 2.99
N ILE A 18 1.83 5.37 4.26
CA ILE A 18 1.39 4.45 5.33
C ILE A 18 0.02 3.85 5.03
N CYS A 19 -0.93 4.65 4.56
CA CYS A 19 -2.26 4.15 4.21
C CYS A 19 -2.21 3.10 3.09
N LEU A 20 -1.35 3.30 2.08
CA LEU A 20 -1.15 2.32 1.01
C LEU A 20 -0.58 1.00 1.54
N LEU A 21 0.46 1.05 2.40
CA LEU A 21 1.02 -0.14 3.03
C LEU A 21 -0.03 -0.89 3.88
N ALA A 22 -0.82 -0.17 4.67
CA ALA A 22 -1.89 -0.76 5.48
C ALA A 22 -2.97 -1.41 4.59
N LYS A 23 -3.28 -0.81 3.45
CA LYS A 23 -4.24 -1.37 2.48
C LYS A 23 -3.68 -2.66 1.86
N ILE A 24 -2.42 -2.69 1.47
CA ILE A 24 -1.73 -3.88 0.95
C ILE A 24 -1.78 -5.01 2.00
N ASN A 25 -1.45 -4.71 3.25
CA ASN A 25 -1.50 -5.67 4.34
C ASN A 25 -2.89 -6.32 4.52
N THR A 26 -3.96 -5.54 4.31
CA THR A 26 -5.35 -6.04 4.34
C THR A 26 -5.67 -6.89 3.11
N LEU A 27 -5.21 -6.47 1.93
CA LEU A 27 -5.45 -7.18 0.68
C LEU A 27 -4.71 -8.53 0.62
N ILE A 28 -3.52 -8.62 1.20
CA ILE A 28 -2.80 -9.89 1.40
C ILE A 28 -3.62 -10.85 2.25
N ASN A 29 -4.23 -10.37 3.34
CA ASN A 29 -5.08 -11.23 4.18
C ASN A 29 -6.26 -11.80 3.39
N ASP A 30 -6.89 -11.02 2.51
CA ASP A 30 -8.01 -11.51 1.71
C ASP A 30 -7.56 -12.48 0.61
N LEU A 31 -6.52 -12.10 -0.14
CA LEU A 31 -6.12 -12.82 -1.35
C LEU A 31 -5.26 -14.06 -1.09
N VAL A 32 -4.51 -14.09 0.00
CA VAL A 32 -3.57 -15.18 0.32
C VAL A 32 -4.15 -16.15 1.35
N SER A 33 -5.14 -15.75 2.15
CA SER A 33 -5.79 -16.67 3.08
C SER A 33 -6.53 -17.79 2.35
N ASN A 34 -6.65 -18.95 3.00
CA ASN A 34 -7.43 -20.11 2.53
C ASN A 34 -8.96 -19.87 2.55
N ASN A 35 -9.40 -18.61 2.66
CA ASN A 35 -10.81 -18.28 2.61
C ASN A 35 -11.31 -18.42 1.16
N LYS A 36 -12.47 -19.03 0.99
CA LYS A 36 -13.07 -19.24 -0.34
C LYS A 36 -13.73 -17.97 -0.86
N ASP A 37 -14.19 -17.10 0.03
CA ASP A 37 -14.90 -15.88 -0.30
C ASP A 37 -13.93 -14.69 -0.30
N LYS A 38 -13.15 -14.58 -1.37
CA LYS A 38 -12.28 -13.42 -1.62
C LYS A 38 -13.13 -12.26 -2.16
N ILE A 39 -13.00 -11.09 -1.55
CA ILE A 39 -13.74 -9.89 -1.97
C ILE A 39 -12.88 -8.91 -2.78
N TYR A 40 -11.57 -9.07 -2.74
CA TYR A 40 -10.62 -8.30 -3.53
C TYR A 40 -10.12 -9.08 -4.75
N ASN A 41 -9.52 -8.36 -5.69
CA ASN A 41 -8.87 -8.91 -6.88
C ASN A 41 -7.56 -8.15 -7.11
N PHE A 42 -6.47 -8.88 -7.37
CA PHE A 42 -5.14 -8.29 -7.50
C PHE A 42 -5.01 -7.38 -8.73
N GLU A 43 -5.55 -7.78 -9.89
CA GLU A 43 -5.57 -6.94 -11.10
C GLU A 43 -6.33 -5.64 -10.89
N ASN A 44 -7.51 -5.70 -10.25
CA ASN A 44 -8.27 -4.50 -9.90
C ASN A 44 -7.48 -3.59 -8.97
N PHE A 45 -6.72 -4.16 -8.03
CA PHE A 45 -5.85 -3.40 -7.15
C PHE A 45 -4.73 -2.68 -7.93
N LYS A 46 -4.06 -3.36 -8.88
CA LYS A 46 -3.06 -2.72 -9.76
C LYS A 46 -3.67 -1.57 -10.56
N GLN A 47 -4.89 -1.73 -11.10
CA GLN A 47 -5.60 -0.66 -11.80
C GLN A 47 -5.89 0.54 -10.89
N VAL A 48 -6.35 0.30 -9.66
CA VAL A 48 -6.60 1.38 -8.69
C VAL A 48 -5.32 2.13 -8.35
N LEU A 49 -4.18 1.44 -8.19
CA LEU A 49 -2.88 2.09 -7.98
C LEU A 49 -2.47 2.95 -9.17
N ASN A 50 -2.56 2.41 -10.40
CA ASN A 50 -2.25 3.14 -11.63
C ASN A 50 -3.09 4.42 -11.76
N ILE A 51 -4.41 4.33 -11.54
CA ILE A 51 -5.32 5.49 -11.59
C ILE A 51 -5.01 6.47 -10.45
N GLY A 52 -4.85 5.98 -9.22
CA GLY A 52 -4.69 6.81 -8.03
C GLY A 52 -3.34 7.52 -7.95
N LEU A 53 -2.29 6.94 -8.54
CA LEU A 53 -0.94 7.51 -8.60
C LEU A 53 -0.61 8.12 -9.97
N ASN A 54 -1.57 8.11 -10.90
CA ASN A 54 -1.42 8.62 -12.27
C ASN A 54 -0.18 8.04 -12.96
N THR A 55 -0.09 6.72 -13.00
CA THR A 55 1.03 5.95 -13.56
C THR A 55 0.53 4.68 -14.24
N ASN A 56 1.41 4.00 -14.98
CA ASN A 56 1.19 2.66 -15.53
C ASN A 56 2.23 1.65 -15.02
N GLU A 57 3.06 2.05 -14.05
CA GLU A 57 4.15 1.25 -13.51
C GLU A 57 3.68 -0.10 -12.92
N PHE A 58 2.41 -0.22 -12.52
CA PHE A 58 1.88 -1.44 -11.92
C PHE A 58 1.33 -2.44 -12.95
N GLU A 59 1.20 -2.12 -14.24
CA GLU A 59 0.51 -3.01 -15.21
C GLU A 59 1.16 -4.40 -15.33
N ASN A 60 2.48 -4.45 -15.40
CA ASN A 60 3.25 -5.65 -15.71
C ASN A 60 3.76 -6.43 -14.49
N ILE A 61 3.15 -6.23 -13.32
CA ILE A 61 3.49 -6.98 -12.12
C ILE A 61 2.77 -8.34 -12.13
N ASP A 62 3.51 -9.41 -11.86
CA ASP A 62 2.99 -10.77 -11.76
C ASP A 62 1.92 -10.90 -10.67
N ASP A 63 0.98 -11.83 -10.87
CA ASP A 63 -0.13 -12.04 -9.93
C ASP A 63 0.37 -12.35 -8.51
N LEU A 64 -0.20 -11.66 -7.53
CA LEU A 64 0.16 -11.73 -6.11
C LEU A 64 1.61 -11.33 -5.76
N ASP A 65 2.36 -10.70 -6.68
CA ASP A 65 3.69 -10.16 -6.38
C ASP A 65 3.60 -8.82 -5.62
N PHE A 66 3.23 -8.92 -4.35
CA PHE A 66 3.13 -7.78 -3.44
C PHE A 66 4.47 -7.11 -3.14
N LEU A 67 5.59 -7.83 -3.27
CA LEU A 67 6.91 -7.28 -3.01
C LEU A 67 7.26 -6.26 -4.08
N THR A 68 7.06 -6.60 -5.36
CA THR A 68 7.28 -5.66 -6.47
C THR A 68 6.32 -4.47 -6.41
N VAL A 69 5.07 -4.66 -5.97
CA VAL A 69 4.14 -3.53 -5.73
C VAL A 69 4.70 -2.57 -4.68
N ILE A 70 5.17 -3.09 -3.54
CA ILE A 70 5.72 -2.25 -2.46
C ILE A 70 6.97 -1.51 -2.93
N GLN A 71 7.87 -2.19 -3.64
CA GLN A 71 9.07 -1.56 -4.21
C GLN A 71 8.71 -0.39 -5.14
N LYS A 72 7.74 -0.57 -6.04
CA LYS A 72 7.30 0.53 -6.93
C LYS A 72 6.64 1.67 -6.16
N ILE A 73 5.93 1.40 -5.07
CA ILE A 73 5.39 2.45 -4.19
C ILE A 73 6.55 3.16 -3.48
N ASP A 74 7.56 2.45 -2.99
CA ASP A 74 8.77 3.03 -2.40
C ASP A 74 9.47 3.96 -3.40
N ASP A 75 9.60 3.56 -4.67
CA ASP A 75 10.21 4.39 -5.72
C ASP A 75 9.42 5.69 -5.98
N ILE A 76 8.08 5.64 -5.96
CA ILE A 76 7.21 6.80 -6.21
C ILE A 76 7.27 7.83 -5.07
N TYR A 77 7.27 7.35 -3.82
CA TYR A 77 7.31 8.21 -2.64
C TYR A 77 8.75 8.59 -2.24
N GLY A 78 9.75 7.91 -2.81
CA GLY A 78 11.16 8.04 -2.47
C GLY A 78 11.49 7.40 -1.12
N GLU A 79 12.77 7.39 -0.72
CA GLU A 79 13.11 7.09 0.66
C GLU A 79 12.44 8.11 1.58
N PRO A 80 11.49 7.70 2.44
CA PRO A 80 10.93 8.63 3.38
C PRO A 80 12.05 9.07 4.31
N LYS A 81 12.26 10.38 4.39
CA LYS A 81 13.09 10.95 5.45
C LYS A 81 12.50 10.48 6.77
N GLN A 82 13.38 10.18 7.72
CA GLN A 82 12.97 9.74 9.05
C GLN A 82 11.87 10.67 9.58
N ASN A 83 10.69 10.12 9.84
CA ASN A 83 9.50 10.87 10.20
C ASN A 83 8.72 10.15 11.32
N GLN A 84 7.63 10.78 11.76
CA GLN A 84 6.81 10.29 12.88
C GLN A 84 6.16 8.92 12.63
N TYR A 85 6.17 8.41 11.39
CA TYR A 85 5.55 7.15 10.99
C TYR A 85 6.53 5.98 10.82
N ASP A 86 7.83 6.17 11.01
CA ASP A 86 8.83 5.12 10.73
C ASP A 86 8.61 3.83 11.50
N ASN A 87 8.29 3.93 12.79
CA ASN A 87 8.00 2.76 13.62
C ASN A 87 6.79 1.99 13.09
N LEU A 88 5.77 2.72 12.63
CA LEU A 88 4.56 2.13 12.06
C LEU A 88 4.85 1.50 10.69
N LYS A 89 5.63 2.16 9.84
CA LYS A 89 6.13 1.63 8.56
C LYS A 89 6.84 0.29 8.78
N GLN A 90 7.82 0.26 9.68
CA GLN A 90 8.61 -0.95 9.97
C GLN A 90 7.72 -2.09 10.48
N LEU A 91 6.75 -1.79 11.35
CA LEU A 91 5.81 -2.79 11.86
C LEU A 91 4.94 -3.37 10.74
N ILE A 92 4.40 -2.53 9.86
CA ILE A 92 3.55 -2.97 8.75
C ILE A 92 4.35 -3.80 7.75
N ILE A 93 5.54 -3.34 7.35
CA ILE A 93 6.41 -4.07 6.42
C ILE A 93 6.77 -5.43 7.01
N ARG A 94 7.18 -5.49 8.28
CA ARG A 94 7.47 -6.76 8.95
C ARG A 94 6.27 -7.71 8.90
N ASN A 95 5.08 -7.21 9.21
CA ASN A 95 3.86 -8.02 9.19
C ASN A 95 3.55 -8.56 7.77
N ILE A 96 3.75 -7.73 6.75
CA ILE A 96 3.60 -8.14 5.35
C ILE A 96 4.60 -9.25 5.01
N LEU A 97 5.88 -9.07 5.33
CA LEU A 97 6.92 -10.06 5.07
C LEU A 97 6.63 -11.38 5.78
N ASP A 98 6.25 -11.33 7.06
CA ASP A 98 5.88 -12.52 7.83
C ASP A 98 4.73 -13.29 7.16
N LYS A 99 3.71 -12.60 6.63
CA LYS A 99 2.58 -13.23 5.91
C LYS A 99 2.99 -13.87 4.59
N LEU A 100 3.90 -13.23 3.86
CA LEU A 100 4.37 -13.75 2.58
C LEU A 100 5.33 -14.93 2.77
N SER A 101 6.08 -14.98 3.88
CA SER A 101 6.99 -16.08 4.21
C SER A 101 6.31 -17.30 4.84
N ASN A 102 5.14 -17.15 5.48
CA ASN A 102 4.39 -18.26 6.09
C ASN A 102 3.34 -18.90 5.14
N LYS A 103 3.50 -18.69 3.83
CA LYS A 103 2.70 -19.31 2.76
C LYS A 103 3.30 -20.66 2.36
#